data_AF-A0A9W8S5B0-F1
#
_entry.id   AF-A0A9W8S5B0-F1
#
_cell.length_a   1.000
_cell.length_b   1.000
_cell.length_c   1.000
_cell.angle_alpha   90.00
_cell.angle_beta   90.00
_cell.angle_gamma   90.00
#
_symmetry.space_group_name_H-M   'P 1'
#
loop_
_entity.id
_entity.type
_entity.pdbx_description
1 polymer ?
#
loop_
_entity_poly.entity_id
_entity_poly.type
_entity_poly.pdbx_seq_one_letter_code
_entity_poly.pdbx_strand_id
1 'polypeptide(L)'
;MTATAVPNPAPQAHQFPLPKILEYPASTPPILITQGAEGRLYKTTYLLPDIPCALKYRPPKPWRHPTLDQRLTRHRILSEARILAKCRRDGVRVPAVYAVDEAAGWLMLEWISGGPVRKSINESLGNRTEGIENDAELKDLMRRIGTAIGNMHKVGIVHGDLTTSNMMLQPPANPQDDNALHGELVIIDLGLASGSISDEDRAVDLYVLERAFGSTHPRAECLFSEVLEAYGQTFKQAKIVLKKLEDVRMRGRKRSMLG
;
A
#
# COMPACT_ATOMS: atom_id res chain seq x y z
N MET A 1 21.15 -11.34 44.34
CA MET A 1 20.08 -11.49 43.34
C MET A 1 19.08 -10.38 43.56
N THR A 2 18.92 -9.50 42.57
CA THR A 2 17.68 -8.78 42.22
C THR A 2 18.03 -7.87 41.05
N ALA A 3 17.87 -8.39 39.83
CA ALA A 3 17.89 -7.59 38.63
C ALA A 3 16.64 -6.69 38.66
N THR A 4 16.85 -5.38 38.76
CA THR A 4 15.79 -4.39 38.64
C THR A 4 15.31 -4.39 37.19
N ALA A 5 14.06 -4.82 36.98
CA ALA A 5 13.40 -4.76 35.69
C ALA A 5 13.28 -3.29 35.26
N VAL A 6 13.81 -2.98 34.08
CA VAL A 6 13.60 -1.69 33.42
C VAL A 6 12.12 -1.60 33.04
N PRO A 7 11.37 -0.57 33.46
CA PRO A 7 9.98 -0.44 33.07
C PRO A 7 9.90 -0.22 31.56
N ASN A 8 8.95 -0.92 30.91
CA ASN A 8 8.60 -0.69 29.52
C ASN A 8 8.35 0.81 29.30
N PRO A 9 8.85 1.41 28.21
CA PRO A 9 8.58 2.82 27.92
C PRO A 9 7.07 3.01 27.80
N ALA A 10 6.54 4.03 28.50
CA ALA A 10 5.15 4.45 28.37
C ALA A 10 4.82 4.68 26.88
N PRO A 11 3.62 4.30 26.40
CA PRO A 11 3.24 4.54 25.02
C PRO A 11 3.43 6.03 24.71
N GLN A 12 4.27 6.33 23.72
CA GLN A 12 4.55 7.71 23.33
C GLN A 12 3.22 8.43 23.06
N ALA A 13 2.96 9.49 23.84
CA ALA A 13 1.77 10.31 23.67
C ALA A 13 1.68 10.79 22.21
N HIS A 14 0.49 10.70 21.63
CA HIS A 14 0.20 11.19 20.28
C HIS A 14 0.56 12.68 20.21
N GLN A 15 1.45 13.06 19.29
CA GLN A 15 1.95 14.44 19.16
C GLN A 15 1.02 15.32 18.31
N PHE A 16 -0.29 15.17 18.45
CA PHE A 16 -1.31 15.93 17.72
C PHE A 16 -2.62 15.94 18.51
N PRO A 17 -3.48 16.95 18.34
CA PRO A 17 -4.80 16.94 18.97
C PRO A 17 -5.57 15.69 18.54
N LEU A 18 -6.10 14.95 19.52
CA LEU A 18 -6.89 13.76 19.25
C LEU A 18 -8.09 14.13 18.36
N PRO A 19 -8.37 13.35 17.31
CA PRO A 19 -9.65 13.43 16.64
C PRO A 19 -10.77 13.29 17.67
N LYS A 20 -11.81 14.13 17.61
CA LYS A 20 -12.95 14.09 18.57
C LYS A 20 -13.55 12.69 18.74
N ILE A 21 -13.57 11.91 17.66
CA ILE A 21 -14.04 10.52 17.67
C ILE A 21 -13.21 9.59 18.58
N LEU A 22 -11.97 9.97 18.91
CA LEU A 22 -11.09 9.25 19.83
C LEU A 22 -11.12 9.78 21.26
N GLU A 23 -11.92 10.82 21.55
CA GLU A 23 -12.11 11.34 22.91
C GLU A 23 -13.16 10.55 23.70
N TYR A 24 -13.94 9.71 23.03
CA TYR A 24 -14.96 8.86 23.68
C TYR A 24 -14.32 7.69 24.44
N PRO A 25 -14.88 7.27 25.60
CA PRO A 25 -14.30 6.19 26.42
C PRO A 25 -14.17 4.82 25.72
N ALA A 26 -14.98 4.56 24.69
CA ALA A 26 -14.92 3.32 23.91
C ALA A 26 -13.74 3.28 22.92
N SER A 27 -13.09 4.42 22.68
CA SER A 27 -12.00 4.54 21.71
C SER A 27 -10.66 4.12 22.33
N THR A 28 -9.89 3.32 21.61
CA THR A 28 -8.54 2.94 22.04
C THR A 28 -7.55 4.05 21.68
N PRO A 29 -6.66 4.48 22.59
CA PRO A 29 -5.65 5.49 22.28
C PRO A 29 -4.81 5.12 21.06
N PRO A 30 -4.49 6.07 20.17
CA PRO A 30 -3.73 5.80 18.96
C PRO A 30 -2.29 5.40 19.27
N ILE A 31 -1.87 4.22 18.78
CA ILE A 31 -0.51 3.68 18.90
C ILE A 31 0.23 3.93 17.59
N LEU A 32 1.38 4.62 17.63
CA LEU A 32 2.18 4.90 16.44
C LEU A 32 2.73 3.59 15.84
N ILE A 33 2.45 3.37 14.56
CA ILE A 33 2.94 2.21 13.79
C ILE A 33 4.17 2.59 12.97
N THR A 34 4.09 3.71 12.25
CA THR A 34 5.21 4.21 11.44
C THR A 34 5.13 5.71 11.24
N GLN A 35 6.28 6.33 11.04
CA GLN A 35 6.44 7.75 10.70
C GLN A 35 7.30 7.87 9.45
N GLY A 36 6.70 8.42 8.39
CA GLY A 36 7.40 8.78 7.16
C GLY A 36 7.61 10.29 7.03
N ALA A 37 8.21 10.72 5.92
CA ALA A 37 8.35 12.14 5.59
C ALA A 37 6.98 12.82 5.40
N GLU A 38 6.01 12.06 4.88
CA GLU A 38 4.70 12.54 4.43
C GLU A 38 3.63 12.56 5.53
N GLY A 39 3.81 11.79 6.61
CA GLY A 39 2.79 11.60 7.64
C GLY A 39 3.14 10.52 8.66
N ARG A 40 2.24 10.32 9.60
CA ARG A 40 2.30 9.32 10.68
C ARG A 40 1.09 8.39 10.55
N LEU A 41 1.33 7.10 10.74
CA LEU A 41 0.29 6.08 10.77
C LEU A 41 0.13 5.57 12.20
N TYR A 42 -1.09 5.61 12.72
CA TYR A 42 -1.45 5.08 14.03
C TYR A 42 -2.44 3.94 13.89
N LYS A 43 -2.41 3.00 14.84
CA LYS A 43 -3.47 2.00 15.04
C LYS A 43 -4.35 2.43 16.21
N THR A 44 -5.66 2.40 16.02
CA THR A 44 -6.69 2.78 17.00
C THR A 44 -7.96 1.98 16.71
N THR A 45 -9.11 2.40 17.23
CA THR A 45 -10.42 1.82 16.96
C THR A 45 -11.37 2.85 16.34
N TYR A 46 -12.46 2.39 15.73
CA TYR A 46 -13.46 3.25 15.10
C TYR A 46 -14.85 2.93 15.64
N LEU A 47 -15.43 3.89 16.38
CA LEU A 47 -16.74 3.86 17.05
C LEU A 47 -16.94 2.76 18.11
N LEU A 48 -16.43 1.55 17.87
CA LEU A 48 -16.48 0.40 18.77
C LEU A 48 -15.06 -0.13 19.06
N PRO A 49 -14.79 -0.67 20.27
CA PRO A 49 -13.46 -1.16 20.66
C PRO A 49 -12.92 -2.31 19.81
N ASP A 50 -13.78 -3.07 19.14
CA ASP A 50 -13.47 -4.27 18.36
C ASP A 50 -13.29 -3.99 16.86
N ILE A 51 -13.50 -2.75 16.40
CA ILE A 51 -13.27 -2.34 15.02
C ILE A 51 -11.91 -1.63 14.93
N PRO A 52 -10.82 -2.33 14.59
CA PRO A 52 -9.52 -1.70 14.44
C PRO A 52 -9.50 -0.75 13.23
N CYS A 53 -8.77 0.35 13.37
CA CYS A 53 -8.67 1.41 12.40
C CYS A 53 -7.23 1.90 12.25
N ALA A 54 -6.85 2.24 11.03
CA ALA A 54 -5.61 2.91 10.69
C ALA A 54 -5.85 4.42 10.59
N LEU A 55 -5.25 5.22 11.48
CA LEU A 55 -5.33 6.67 11.47
C LEU A 55 -4.08 7.24 10.80
N LYS A 56 -4.22 7.75 9.58
CA LYS A 56 -3.19 8.50 8.86
C LYS A 56 -3.30 9.97 9.21
N TYR A 57 -2.24 10.53 9.80
CA TYR A 57 -2.16 11.95 10.15
C TYR A 57 -0.99 12.62 9.41
N ARG A 58 -1.25 13.80 8.83
CA ARG A 58 -0.26 14.61 8.11
C ARG A 58 0.01 15.89 8.90
N PRO A 59 1.08 15.92 9.73
CA PRO A 59 1.37 17.09 10.55
C PRO A 59 1.77 18.30 9.70
N PRO A 60 1.43 19.53 10.13
CA PRO A 60 1.86 20.75 9.46
C PRO A 60 3.38 20.82 9.30
N LYS A 61 3.84 21.38 8.18
CA LYS A 61 5.27 21.52 7.91
C LYS A 61 5.77 22.93 8.22
N PRO A 62 6.65 23.13 9.23
CA PRO A 62 7.07 24.47 9.68
C PRO A 62 7.75 25.32 8.59
N TRP A 63 8.35 24.68 7.60
CA TRP A 63 9.06 25.34 6.50
C TRP A 63 8.15 25.80 5.35
N ARG A 64 6.85 25.48 5.37
CA ARG A 64 5.88 25.93 4.35
C ARG A 64 5.04 27.06 4.90
N HIS A 65 4.65 27.99 4.04
CA HIS A 65 3.67 29.01 4.41
C HIS A 65 2.36 28.32 4.86
N PRO A 66 1.76 28.70 6.02
CA PRO A 66 0.61 27.99 6.60
C PRO A 66 -0.56 27.77 5.63
N THR A 67 -0.93 28.79 4.86
CA THR A 67 -1.99 28.70 3.83
C THR A 67 -1.67 27.68 2.73
N LEU A 68 -0.39 27.62 2.29
CA LEU A 68 0.03 26.69 1.27
C LEU A 68 0.03 25.26 1.81
N ASP A 69 0.56 25.07 3.02
CA ASP A 69 0.60 23.75 3.66
C ASP A 69 -0.80 23.19 3.89
N GLN A 70 -1.71 24.00 4.44
CA GLN A 70 -3.10 23.60 4.64
C GLN A 70 -3.77 23.22 3.31
N ARG A 71 -3.56 24.00 2.24
CA ARG A 71 -4.09 23.69 0.90
C ARG A 71 -3.56 22.36 0.36
N LEU A 72 -2.26 22.10 0.49
CA LEU A 72 -1.62 20.87 0.03
C LEU A 72 -2.09 19.64 0.83
N THR A 73 -2.13 19.76 2.16
CA THR A 73 -2.61 18.71 3.06
C THR A 73 -4.07 18.37 2.76
N ARG A 74 -4.93 19.38 2.64
CA ARG A 74 -6.33 19.24 2.24
C ARG A 74 -6.47 18.51 0.91
N HIS A 75 -5.74 18.96 -0.10
CA HIS A 75 -5.79 18.35 -1.43
C HIS A 75 -5.41 16.86 -1.38
N ARG A 76 -4.31 16.52 -0.70
CA ARG A 76 -3.83 15.14 -0.59
C ARG A 76 -4.82 14.23 0.13
N ILE A 77 -5.35 14.64 1.27
CA ILE A 77 -6.31 13.85 2.04
C ILE A 77 -7.59 13.61 1.24
N LEU A 78 -8.14 14.65 0.63
CA LEU A 78 -9.35 14.51 -0.19
C LEU A 78 -9.10 13.72 -1.47
N SER A 79 -7.91 13.79 -2.05
CA SER A 79 -7.54 12.96 -3.21
C SER A 79 -7.51 11.48 -2.82
N GLU A 80 -6.76 11.14 -1.76
CA GLU A 80 -6.62 9.77 -1.26
C GLU A 80 -7.99 9.18 -0.89
N ALA A 81 -8.80 9.91 -0.12
CA ALA A 81 -10.14 9.45 0.28
C ALA A 81 -11.07 9.21 -0.92
N ARG A 82 -11.06 10.10 -1.92
CA ARG A 82 -11.89 9.95 -3.13
C ARG A 82 -11.47 8.76 -3.98
N ILE A 83 -10.16 8.53 -4.12
CA ILE A 83 -9.64 7.39 -4.88
C ILE A 83 -9.96 6.08 -4.18
N LEU A 84 -9.76 5.98 -2.87
CA LEU A 84 -10.13 4.80 -2.08
C LEU A 84 -11.63 4.48 -2.23
N ALA A 85 -12.49 5.49 -2.10
CA ALA A 85 -13.94 5.33 -2.26
C ALA A 85 -14.32 4.88 -3.67
N LYS A 86 -13.67 5.41 -4.71
CA LYS A 86 -13.89 4.99 -6.10
C LYS A 86 -13.42 3.55 -6.34
N CYS A 87 -12.19 3.22 -5.96
CA CYS A 87 -11.63 1.87 -6.08
C CYS A 87 -12.57 0.84 -5.45
N ARG A 88 -13.01 1.07 -4.22
CA ARG A 88 -13.94 0.18 -3.53
C ARG A 88 -15.28 0.05 -4.23
N ARG A 89 -15.87 1.17 -4.67
CA ARG A 89 -17.15 1.17 -5.41
C ARG A 89 -17.05 0.33 -6.69
N ASP A 90 -15.92 0.40 -7.37
CA ASP A 90 -15.69 -0.25 -8.66
C ASP A 90 -15.05 -1.65 -8.50
N GLY A 91 -15.05 -2.21 -7.27
CA GLY A 91 -14.66 -3.60 -7.00
C GLY A 91 -13.17 -3.87 -6.79
N VAL A 92 -12.34 -2.83 -6.64
CA VAL A 92 -10.91 -2.97 -6.32
C VAL A 92 -10.73 -3.06 -4.80
N ARG A 93 -10.03 -4.10 -4.33
CA ARG A 93 -9.79 -4.31 -2.91
C ARG A 93 -8.76 -3.33 -2.36
N VAL A 94 -9.28 -2.34 -1.63
CA VAL A 94 -8.53 -1.29 -0.92
C VAL A 94 -9.14 -1.06 0.47
N PRO A 95 -8.44 -0.41 1.42
CA PRO A 95 -9.00 -0.05 2.72
C PRO A 95 -10.27 0.81 2.61
N ALA A 96 -11.23 0.56 3.48
CA ALA A 96 -12.41 1.42 3.62
C ALA A 96 -12.01 2.79 4.15
N VAL A 97 -12.70 3.84 3.73
CA VAL A 97 -12.62 5.14 4.39
C VAL A 97 -13.69 5.17 5.48
N TYR A 98 -13.28 5.34 6.74
CA TYR A 98 -14.18 5.43 7.90
C TYR A 98 -14.52 6.88 8.25
N ALA A 99 -13.52 7.75 8.28
CA ALA A 99 -13.71 9.16 8.59
C ALA A 99 -12.57 10.00 7.99
N VAL A 100 -12.84 11.28 7.76
CA VAL A 100 -11.87 12.23 7.23
C VAL A 100 -12.06 13.59 7.88
N ASP A 101 -10.96 14.27 8.17
CA ASP A 101 -10.95 15.69 8.53
C ASP A 101 -9.77 16.35 7.82
N GLU A 102 -10.06 16.98 6.69
CA GLU A 102 -9.03 17.58 5.86
C GLU A 102 -8.46 18.88 6.46
N ALA A 103 -9.19 19.51 7.41
CA ALA A 103 -8.75 20.70 8.10
C ALA A 103 -7.76 20.37 9.22
N ALA A 104 -8.04 19.29 9.97
CA ALA A 104 -7.15 18.73 10.98
C ALA A 104 -6.06 17.82 10.42
N GLY A 105 -6.11 17.49 9.12
CA GLY A 105 -5.02 16.81 8.44
C GLY A 105 -4.98 15.29 8.64
N TRP A 106 -6.12 14.63 8.87
CA TRP A 106 -6.16 13.18 9.08
C TRP A 106 -7.25 12.43 8.30
N LEU A 107 -7.02 11.13 8.14
CA LEU A 107 -7.89 10.15 7.47
C LEU A 107 -7.88 8.85 8.28
N MET A 108 -9.07 8.32 8.59
CA MET A 108 -9.26 7.04 9.25
C MET A 108 -9.69 5.99 8.22
N LEU A 109 -8.95 4.88 8.18
CA LEU A 109 -9.12 3.80 7.23
C LEU A 109 -9.35 2.46 7.94
N GLU A 110 -9.97 1.51 7.23
CA GLU A 110 -9.99 0.10 7.62
C GLU A 110 -8.58 -0.38 7.97
N TRP A 111 -8.44 -1.03 9.13
CA TRP A 111 -7.21 -1.74 9.45
C TRP A 111 -7.18 -3.07 8.69
N ILE A 112 -6.25 -3.18 7.74
CA ILE A 112 -6.00 -4.45 7.05
C ILE A 112 -5.17 -5.35 7.97
N SER A 113 -5.75 -6.46 8.42
CA SER A 113 -5.01 -7.50 9.12
C SER A 113 -4.02 -8.19 8.18
N GLY A 114 -2.97 -8.77 8.75
CA GLY A 114 -1.91 -9.41 7.97
C GLY A 114 -0.65 -8.57 7.79
N GLY A 115 0.15 -8.93 6.80
CA GLY A 115 1.48 -8.36 6.57
C GLY A 115 1.65 -7.82 5.14
N PRO A 116 2.67 -6.97 4.91
CA PRO A 116 3.02 -6.53 3.56
C PRO A 116 3.45 -7.71 2.69
N VAL A 117 3.06 -7.71 1.41
CA VAL A 117 3.47 -8.73 0.43
C VAL A 117 4.98 -8.90 0.38
N ARG A 118 5.74 -7.80 0.50
CA ARG A 118 7.21 -7.84 0.59
C ARG A 118 7.70 -8.82 1.67
N LYS A 119 7.07 -8.80 2.84
CA LYS A 119 7.44 -9.67 3.96
C LYS A 119 7.12 -11.12 3.63
N SER A 120 5.90 -11.40 3.16
CA SER A 120 5.46 -12.74 2.78
C SER A 120 6.33 -13.40 1.71
N ILE A 121 6.71 -12.66 0.66
CA ILE A 121 7.64 -13.17 -0.38
C ILE A 121 8.98 -13.53 0.24
N ASN A 122 9.54 -12.66 1.09
CA ASN A 122 10.85 -12.91 1.71
C ASN A 122 10.82 -14.09 2.69
N GLU A 123 9.74 -14.24 3.46
CA GLU A 123 9.56 -15.37 4.37
C GLU A 123 9.41 -16.70 3.60
N SER A 124 8.60 -16.72 2.54
CA SER A 124 8.45 -17.90 1.66
C SER A 124 9.76 -18.29 0.97
N LEU A 125 10.55 -17.31 0.50
CA LEU A 125 11.84 -17.58 -0.11
C LEU A 125 12.88 -18.09 0.89
N GLY A 126 12.84 -17.64 2.15
CA GLY A 126 13.85 -17.96 3.16
C GLY A 126 15.27 -17.78 2.60
N ASN A 127 16.11 -18.82 2.73
CA ASN A 127 17.45 -18.87 2.15
C ASN A 127 17.53 -19.62 0.80
N ARG A 128 16.38 -20.03 0.23
CA ARG A 128 16.32 -20.80 -1.01
C ARG A 128 16.83 -19.96 -2.19
N THR A 129 17.64 -20.56 -3.05
CA THR A 129 18.19 -19.93 -4.27
C THR A 129 17.82 -20.67 -5.55
N GLU A 130 17.26 -21.87 -5.44
CA GLU A 130 16.94 -22.75 -6.58
C GLU A 130 15.46 -23.14 -6.57
N GLY A 131 14.91 -23.46 -7.75
CA GLY A 131 13.53 -23.92 -7.92
C GLY A 131 12.47 -22.85 -7.71
N ILE A 132 12.86 -21.59 -7.56
CA ILE A 132 11.95 -20.44 -7.37
C ILE A 132 11.07 -20.26 -8.61
N GLU A 133 11.65 -20.45 -9.80
CA GLU A 133 10.99 -20.36 -11.10
C GLU A 133 9.87 -21.41 -11.29
N ASN A 134 9.81 -22.44 -10.44
CA ASN A 134 8.79 -23.49 -10.47
C ASN A 134 7.89 -23.47 -9.22
N ASP A 135 8.06 -22.50 -8.33
CA ASP A 135 7.25 -22.39 -7.12
C ASP A 135 5.82 -21.97 -7.46
N ALA A 136 4.88 -22.91 -7.32
CA ALA A 136 3.49 -22.73 -7.70
C ALA A 136 2.79 -21.65 -6.85
N GLU A 137 3.15 -21.52 -5.58
CA GLU A 137 2.51 -20.58 -4.64
C GLU A 137 2.98 -19.15 -4.88
N LEU A 138 4.28 -18.97 -5.14
CA LEU A 138 4.81 -17.66 -5.54
C LEU A 138 4.27 -17.23 -6.90
N LYS A 139 4.14 -18.15 -7.86
CA LYS A 139 3.50 -17.88 -9.15
C LYS A 139 2.06 -17.44 -8.98
N ASP A 140 1.29 -18.15 -8.15
CA ASP A 140 -0.09 -17.77 -7.84
C ASP A 140 -0.17 -16.36 -7.23
N LEU A 141 0.71 -16.05 -6.27
CA LEU A 141 0.78 -14.70 -5.70
C LEU A 141 1.11 -13.64 -6.77
N MET A 142 2.07 -13.92 -7.66
CA MET A 142 2.40 -13.00 -8.77
C MET A 142 1.19 -12.75 -9.68
N ARG A 143 0.41 -13.79 -9.99
CA ARG A 143 -0.82 -13.65 -10.78
C ARG A 143 -1.88 -12.84 -10.05
N ARG A 144 -2.05 -13.04 -8.74
CA ARG A 144 -2.96 -12.22 -7.90
C ARG A 144 -2.53 -10.75 -7.89
N ILE A 145 -1.24 -10.46 -7.79
CA ILE A 145 -0.67 -9.11 -7.90
C ILE A 145 -1.01 -8.50 -9.26
N GLY A 146 -0.69 -9.18 -10.36
CA GLY A 146 -0.97 -8.71 -11.71
C GLY A 146 -2.46 -8.43 -11.95
N THR A 147 -3.31 -9.32 -11.43
CA THR A 147 -4.77 -9.18 -11.51
C THR A 147 -5.28 -7.97 -10.72
N ALA A 148 -4.81 -7.76 -9.49
CA ALA A 148 -5.24 -6.62 -8.67
C ALA A 148 -4.83 -5.28 -9.28
N ILE A 149 -3.60 -5.17 -9.81
CA ILE A 149 -3.13 -3.98 -10.51
C ILE A 149 -3.94 -3.75 -11.78
N GLY A 150 -4.20 -4.81 -12.56
CA GLY A 150 -5.01 -4.72 -13.76
C GLY A 150 -6.43 -4.24 -13.49
N ASN A 151 -7.05 -4.71 -12.41
CA ASN A 151 -8.36 -4.24 -11.95
C ASN A 151 -8.34 -2.77 -11.53
N MET A 152 -7.29 -2.31 -10.84
CA MET A 152 -7.10 -0.89 -10.50
C MET A 152 -6.95 -0.01 -11.77
N HIS A 153 -6.11 -0.43 -12.72
CA HIS A 153 -5.92 0.29 -13.98
C HIS A 153 -7.19 0.30 -14.86
N LYS A 154 -7.96 -0.79 -14.84
CA LYS A 154 -9.25 -0.93 -15.54
C LYS A 154 -10.26 0.12 -15.09
N VAL A 155 -10.31 0.44 -13.79
CA VAL A 155 -11.19 1.50 -13.24
C VAL A 155 -10.62 2.91 -13.42
N GLY A 156 -9.49 3.03 -14.12
CA GLY A 156 -8.84 4.29 -14.47
C GLY A 156 -8.11 4.94 -13.31
N ILE A 157 -7.55 4.14 -12.39
CA ILE A 157 -6.68 4.59 -11.31
C ILE A 157 -5.27 4.09 -11.57
N VAL A 158 -4.28 4.97 -11.39
CA VAL A 158 -2.85 4.61 -11.29
C VAL A 158 -2.38 4.91 -9.87
N HIS A 159 -1.51 4.08 -9.32
CA HIS A 159 -1.06 4.18 -7.94
C HIS A 159 0.01 5.27 -7.75
N GLY A 160 0.96 5.37 -8.67
CA GLY A 160 2.04 6.37 -8.66
C GLY A 160 3.19 6.06 -7.70
N ASP A 161 3.11 4.97 -6.92
CA ASP A 161 4.16 4.47 -6.02
C ASP A 161 3.99 2.96 -5.79
N LEU A 162 3.81 2.21 -6.87
CA LEU A 162 3.44 0.80 -6.79
C LEU A 162 4.64 -0.06 -6.36
N THR A 163 4.60 -0.61 -5.15
CA THR A 163 5.64 -1.50 -4.60
C THR A 163 5.03 -2.66 -3.83
N THR A 164 5.80 -3.74 -3.58
CA THR A 164 5.35 -4.87 -2.75
C THR A 164 5.16 -4.50 -1.27
N SER A 165 5.62 -3.33 -0.82
CA SER A 165 5.33 -2.80 0.52
C SER A 165 3.99 -2.08 0.58
N ASN A 166 3.47 -1.61 -0.56
CA ASN A 166 2.17 -0.95 -0.69
C ASN A 166 1.04 -1.93 -1.04
N MET A 167 1.27 -3.21 -0.74
CA MET A 167 0.28 -4.29 -0.86
C MET A 167 0.29 -5.13 0.41
N MET A 168 -0.89 -5.48 0.91
CA MET A 168 -1.07 -6.32 2.09
C MET A 168 -1.70 -7.65 1.70
N LEU A 169 -1.30 -8.73 2.37
CA LEU A 169 -2.01 -10.00 2.33
C LEU A 169 -2.84 -10.13 3.59
N GLN A 170 -4.16 -10.06 3.43
CA GLN A 170 -5.11 -10.30 4.50
C GLN A 170 -5.34 -11.81 4.62
N PRO A 171 -5.04 -12.43 5.78
CA PRO A 171 -5.21 -13.86 5.97
C PRO A 171 -6.66 -14.29 5.70
N PRO A 172 -6.89 -15.50 5.18
CA PRO A 172 -8.23 -16.02 5.00
C PRO A 172 -8.97 -16.10 6.34
N ALA A 173 -10.30 -16.02 6.29
CA ALA A 173 -11.13 -16.15 7.49
C ALA A 173 -11.01 -17.54 8.16
N ASN A 174 -10.52 -18.54 7.43
CA ASN A 174 -10.24 -19.87 7.95
C ASN A 174 -8.83 -19.91 8.58
N PRO A 175 -8.70 -20.05 9.91
CA PRO A 175 -7.41 -20.01 10.61
C PRO A 175 -6.53 -21.25 10.40
N GLN A 176 -7.00 -22.29 9.69
CA GLN A 176 -6.21 -23.51 9.45
C GLN A 176 -5.25 -23.41 8.25
N ASP A 177 -5.27 -22.31 7.49
CA ASP A 177 -4.34 -22.08 6.39
C ASP A 177 -3.17 -21.20 6.87
N ASP A 178 -2.08 -21.86 7.23
CA ASP A 178 -0.85 -21.20 7.73
C ASP A 178 0.07 -20.71 6.59
N ASN A 179 -0.36 -20.79 5.32
CA ASN A 179 0.48 -20.36 4.22
C ASN A 179 0.58 -18.82 4.16
N ALA A 180 1.78 -18.30 4.38
CA ALA A 180 2.07 -16.85 4.37
C ALA A 180 1.81 -16.15 3.02
N LEU A 181 1.65 -16.92 1.93
CA LEU A 181 1.32 -16.42 0.59
C LEU A 181 -0.19 -16.43 0.31
N HIS A 182 -0.99 -17.12 1.10
CA HIS A 182 -2.44 -17.19 0.92
C HIS A 182 -3.14 -15.99 1.55
N GLY A 183 -4.36 -15.72 1.06
CA GLY A 183 -5.17 -14.61 1.53
C GLY A 183 -5.55 -13.61 0.44
N GLU A 184 -6.34 -12.62 0.85
CA GLU A 184 -6.83 -11.56 -0.02
C GLU A 184 -5.77 -10.46 -0.18
N LEU A 185 -5.46 -10.11 -1.43
CA LEU A 185 -4.53 -9.03 -1.74
C LEU A 185 -5.24 -7.68 -1.65
N VAL A 186 -4.73 -6.79 -0.81
CA VAL A 186 -5.25 -5.43 -0.63
C VAL A 186 -4.21 -4.40 -1.03
N ILE A 187 -4.54 -3.53 -1.99
CA ILE A 187 -3.69 -2.40 -2.37
C ILE A 187 -3.87 -1.29 -1.34
N ILE A 188 -2.76 -0.79 -0.78
CA ILE A 188 -2.77 0.27 0.24
C ILE A 188 -1.97 1.48 -0.24
N ASP A 189 -2.07 2.58 0.50
CA ASP A 189 -1.31 3.81 0.28
C ASP A 189 -1.49 4.51 -1.08
N LEU A 190 -2.74 4.90 -1.37
CA LEU A 190 -3.12 5.67 -2.56
C LEU A 190 -2.86 7.19 -2.41
N GLY A 191 -1.86 7.58 -1.61
CA GLY A 191 -1.54 8.98 -1.34
C GLY A 191 -0.98 9.76 -2.55
N LEU A 192 -0.39 9.04 -3.51
CA LEU A 192 0.11 9.57 -4.79
C LEU A 192 -0.73 9.09 -5.98
N ALA A 193 -1.79 8.33 -5.72
CA ALA A 193 -2.64 7.79 -6.76
C ALA A 193 -3.38 8.92 -7.47
N SER A 194 -3.74 8.67 -8.73
CA SER A 194 -4.51 9.61 -9.52
C SER A 194 -5.44 8.89 -10.50
N GLY A 195 -6.47 9.60 -10.93
CA GLY A 195 -7.33 9.13 -12.02
C GLY A 195 -6.63 9.36 -13.36
N SER A 196 -6.29 8.28 -14.07
CA SER A 196 -5.71 8.37 -15.41
C SER A 196 -6.20 7.25 -16.31
N ILE A 197 -6.52 7.61 -17.54
CA ILE A 197 -6.82 6.67 -18.64
C ILE A 197 -5.63 6.51 -19.60
N SER A 198 -4.52 7.20 -19.32
CA SER A 198 -3.31 7.16 -20.13
C SER A 198 -2.63 5.80 -20.03
N ASP A 199 -2.38 5.18 -21.18
CA ASP A 199 -1.63 3.93 -21.22
C ASP A 199 -0.14 4.14 -20.85
N GLU A 200 0.39 5.35 -21.03
CA GLU A 200 1.73 5.74 -20.57
C GLU A 200 1.80 5.73 -19.04
N ASP A 201 0.83 6.34 -18.35
CA ASP A 201 0.85 6.42 -16.88
C ASP A 201 0.73 5.03 -16.25
N ARG A 202 -0.14 4.18 -16.81
CA ARG A 202 -0.26 2.77 -16.40
C ARG A 202 1.02 1.98 -16.64
N ALA A 203 1.70 2.24 -17.77
CA ALA A 203 2.98 1.60 -18.07
C ALA A 203 4.10 2.07 -17.15
N VAL A 204 4.11 3.35 -16.77
CA VAL A 204 5.05 3.89 -15.77
C VAL A 204 4.79 3.24 -14.40
N ASP A 205 3.53 3.06 -14.00
CA ASP A 205 3.18 2.40 -12.73
C ASP A 205 3.68 0.94 -12.67
N LEU A 206 3.49 0.18 -13.76
CA LEU A 206 4.06 -1.17 -13.90
C LEU A 206 5.59 -1.17 -13.90
N TYR A 207 6.22 -0.18 -14.54
CA TYR A 207 7.67 -0.05 -14.55
C TYR A 207 8.23 0.27 -13.16
N VAL A 208 7.55 1.10 -12.36
CA VAL A 208 7.93 1.36 -10.96
C VAL A 208 7.90 0.05 -10.16
N LEU A 209 6.83 -0.73 -10.30
CA LEU A 209 6.74 -2.04 -9.64
C LEU A 209 7.83 -3.00 -10.08
N GLU A 210 8.12 -3.09 -11.39
CA GLU A 210 9.21 -3.93 -11.93
C GLU A 210 10.55 -3.59 -11.27
N ARG A 211 10.89 -2.30 -11.22
CA ARG A 211 12.15 -1.83 -10.61
C ARG A 211 12.18 -2.07 -9.11
N ALA A 212 11.08 -1.80 -8.42
CA ALA A 212 10.97 -2.06 -6.99
C ALA A 212 11.10 -3.55 -6.68
N PHE A 213 10.49 -4.40 -7.50
CA PHE A 213 10.52 -5.86 -7.36
C PHE A 213 11.93 -6.42 -7.56
N GLY A 214 12.62 -6.05 -8.65
CA GLY A 214 14.02 -6.47 -8.88
C GLY A 214 14.97 -6.02 -7.77
N SER A 215 14.72 -4.86 -7.16
CA SER A 215 15.53 -4.38 -6.03
C SER A 215 15.24 -5.08 -4.71
N THR A 216 13.97 -5.42 -4.44
CA THR A 216 13.54 -5.96 -3.13
C THR A 216 13.52 -7.49 -3.09
N HIS A 217 13.35 -8.13 -4.24
CA HIS A 217 13.20 -9.57 -4.42
C HIS A 217 14.05 -10.10 -5.58
N PRO A 218 15.38 -9.84 -5.63
CA PRO A 218 16.22 -10.18 -6.78
C PRO A 218 16.19 -11.68 -7.13
N ARG A 219 16.04 -12.56 -6.13
CA ARG A 219 15.94 -14.02 -6.33
C ARG A 219 14.63 -14.47 -7.00
N ALA A 220 13.56 -13.68 -6.89
CA ALA A 220 12.27 -14.00 -7.47
C ALA A 220 11.97 -13.18 -8.74
N GLU A 221 12.92 -12.36 -9.22
CA GLU A 221 12.75 -11.50 -10.41
C GLU A 221 12.31 -12.29 -11.65
N CYS A 222 12.75 -13.55 -11.76
CA CYS A 222 12.32 -14.46 -12.81
C CYS A 222 10.80 -14.71 -12.87
N LEU A 223 10.08 -14.50 -11.76
CA LEU A 223 8.63 -14.67 -11.67
C LEU A 223 7.85 -13.42 -12.07
N PHE A 224 8.51 -12.29 -12.32
CA PHE A 224 7.82 -11.04 -12.64
C PHE A 224 7.01 -11.12 -13.96
N SER A 225 7.38 -12.02 -14.87
CA SER A 225 6.59 -12.30 -16.07
C SER A 225 5.17 -12.74 -15.75
N GLU A 226 4.95 -13.52 -14.68
CA GLU A 226 3.62 -13.98 -14.25
C GLU A 226 2.72 -12.81 -13.84
N VAL A 227 3.29 -11.74 -13.27
CA VAL A 227 2.57 -10.49 -12.96
C VAL A 227 2.06 -9.85 -14.24
N LEU A 228 2.94 -9.73 -15.25
CA LEU A 228 2.62 -9.07 -16.51
C LEU A 228 1.63 -9.90 -17.35
N GLU A 229 1.76 -11.22 -17.35
CA GLU A 229 0.84 -12.13 -18.03
C GLU A 229 -0.56 -12.04 -17.44
N ALA A 230 -0.69 -12.12 -16.11
CA ALA A 230 -1.97 -11.97 -15.43
C ALA A 230 -2.57 -10.58 -15.66
N TYR A 231 -1.75 -9.53 -15.55
CA TYR A 231 -2.18 -8.15 -15.86
C TYR A 231 -2.76 -8.06 -17.29
N GLY A 232 -2.09 -8.67 -18.27
CA GLY A 232 -2.51 -8.67 -19.68
C GLY A 232 -3.89 -9.28 -19.97
N GLN A 233 -4.45 -10.03 -19.01
CA GLN A 233 -5.74 -10.71 -19.13
C GLN A 233 -6.90 -9.94 -18.47
N THR A 234 -6.63 -8.84 -17.78
CA THR A 234 -7.62 -8.16 -16.92
C THR A 234 -8.61 -7.22 -17.65
N PHE A 235 -8.17 -6.52 -18.71
CA PHE A 235 -9.01 -5.63 -19.52
C PHE A 235 -8.48 -5.47 -20.95
N LYS A 236 -9.34 -5.02 -21.87
CA LYS A 236 -9.04 -4.98 -23.32
C LYS A 236 -7.75 -4.22 -23.66
N GLN A 237 -7.50 -3.10 -23.00
CA GLN A 237 -6.34 -2.24 -23.24
C GLN A 237 -5.08 -2.71 -22.52
N ALA A 238 -5.13 -3.74 -21.66
CA ALA A 238 -3.97 -4.20 -20.90
C ALA A 238 -2.78 -4.56 -21.80
N LYS A 239 -3.04 -5.20 -22.95
CA LYS A 239 -1.99 -5.51 -23.95
C LYS A 239 -1.34 -4.28 -24.57
N ILE A 240 -2.09 -3.18 -24.73
CA ILE A 240 -1.56 -1.90 -25.23
C ILE A 240 -0.63 -1.29 -24.18
N VAL A 241 -1.04 -1.33 -22.91
CA VAL A 241 -0.20 -0.88 -21.79
C VAL A 241 1.10 -1.70 -21.71
N LEU A 242 1.03 -3.03 -21.87
CA LEU A 242 2.23 -3.88 -21.89
C LEU A 242 3.16 -3.55 -23.07
N LYS A 243 2.61 -3.24 -24.25
CA LYS A 243 3.44 -2.74 -25.36
C LYS A 243 4.07 -1.39 -25.03
N LYS A 244 3.34 -0.50 -24.37
CA LYS A 244 3.84 0.81 -23.93
C LYS A 244 4.92 0.69 -22.85
N LEU A 245 4.83 -0.32 -21.99
CA LEU A 245 5.84 -0.64 -20.98
C LEU A 245 7.21 -0.89 -21.62
N GLU A 246 7.28 -1.50 -22.80
CA GLU A 246 8.55 -1.64 -23.53
C GLU A 246 9.19 -0.28 -23.89
N ASP A 247 8.38 0.68 -24.36
CA ASP A 247 8.84 2.04 -24.66
C ASP A 247 9.35 2.75 -23.38
N VAL A 248 8.67 2.54 -22.25
CA VAL A 248 9.07 3.07 -20.94
C VAL A 248 10.40 2.45 -20.49
N ARG A 249 10.53 1.12 -20.57
CA ARG A 249 11.78 0.39 -20.24
C ARG A 249 12.97 0.90 -21.04
N MET A 250 12.80 1.15 -22.34
CA MET A 250 13.88 1.66 -23.20
C MET A 250 14.32 3.07 -22.80
N ARG A 251 13.39 3.93 -22.39
CA ARG A 251 13.71 5.29 -21.90
C ARG A 251 14.33 5.26 -20.51
N GLY A 252 13.87 4.38 -19.61
CA GLY A 252 14.42 4.20 -18.28
C GLY A 252 15.89 3.74 -18.29
N ARG A 253 16.24 2.79 -19.18
CA ARG A 253 17.62 2.31 -19.36
C ARG A 253 18.59 3.43 -19.77
N LYS A 254 18.16 4.35 -20.65
CA LYS A 254 19.00 5.48 -21.08
C LYS A 254 19.37 6.43 -19.94
N ARG A 255 18.48 6.60 -18.95
CA ARG A 255 18.76 7.44 -17.77
C ARG A 255 19.71 6.77 -16.77
N SER A 256 19.68 5.43 -16.67
CA SER A 256 20.58 4.68 -15.79
C SER A 256 22.03 4.62 -16.27
N MET A 257 22.29 4.82 -17.57
CA MET A 257 23.65 4.87 -18.14
C MET A 257 24.33 6.24 -18.00
N LEU A 258 23.61 7.25 -17.49
CA LEU A 258 24.11 8.62 -17.27
C LEU A 258 24.26 8.97 -15.78
N GLY A 259 24.18 7.96 -14.89
CA GLY A 259 24.33 8.10 -13.45
C GLY A 259 25.64 7.49 -12.95
#